data_AF-A0A916I379-F1
#
_entry.id   AF-A0A916I379-F1
#
_cell.length_a   1.000
_cell.length_b   1.000
_cell.length_c   1.000
_cell.angle_alpha   90.00
_cell.angle_beta   90.00
_cell.angle_gamma   90.00
#
_symmetry.space_group_name_H-M   'P 1'
#
loop_
_entity.id
_entity.type
_entity.pdbx_description
1 polymer ?
#
loop_
_entity_poly.entity_id
_entity_poly.type
_entity_poly.pdbx_seq_one_letter_code
_entity_poly.pdbx_strand_id
1 'polypeptide(L)'
;MNVYLLLDSRGWSERLDPDVLQTIVESRLHFPLEMRSREVGAYWVDSLPREECVVILILTATPAPAWGEKLHRWLNSSHLLYVLYTDLVSPNVVREIASLTVAQPVPRAPYRIVQHNGVGLDNAARWVVGVLEGALVEQFAAAPPVRISSTRWRNLPSNQHDPHAYPDQYIASVHGVDHYSLVAASHRGKTHAHHGTFREDAVAVGATRYWNLLAVADGAGSAALARIGSNLAVREALTAMRDAMPDPPTPEDVGRAIWAGLDAAYGVLENFAKSNGVPLSDLHTTLQLLIHVPQGERCLIGLVHVGDGLIVAETVDGQYYSLSDPDVDPEDGGRTLFLTSAKVGQWKRRTRLYEFEQPISLVAMMTDGLSGDLELMGDTFASQLLEPLRQRVLCYPLRERERALLEFIAYERKGSFDDRTLAILSRD
;
A
#
# COMPACT_ATOMS: atom_id res chain seq x y z
N MET A 1 -13.42 -11.58 -28.17
CA MET A 1 -12.78 -12.89 -28.45
C MET A 1 -13.05 -13.83 -27.27
N ASN A 2 -13.34 -15.11 -27.50
CA ASN A 2 -13.61 -16.06 -26.41
C ASN A 2 -12.30 -16.43 -25.70
N VAL A 3 -12.35 -16.64 -24.38
CA VAL A 3 -11.15 -17.01 -23.60
C VAL A 3 -11.35 -18.36 -22.93
N TYR A 4 -10.42 -19.27 -23.17
CA TYR A 4 -10.45 -20.63 -22.66
C TYR A 4 -9.24 -20.90 -21.77
N LEU A 5 -9.47 -21.48 -20.60
CA LEU A 5 -8.43 -22.01 -19.73
C LEU A 5 -8.47 -23.54 -19.81
N LEU A 6 -7.46 -24.13 -20.44
CA LEU A 6 -7.32 -25.57 -20.58
C LEU A 6 -6.26 -26.06 -19.60
N LEU A 7 -6.65 -26.96 -18.71
CA LEU A 7 -5.76 -27.52 -17.69
C LEU A 7 -5.49 -28.99 -17.96
N ASP A 8 -4.25 -29.33 -18.28
CA ASP A 8 -3.77 -30.71 -18.20
C ASP A 8 -3.42 -31.01 -16.74
N SER A 9 -4.19 -31.83 -16.05
CA SER A 9 -3.99 -32.16 -14.63
C SER A 9 -3.11 -33.38 -14.39
N ARG A 10 -2.71 -34.12 -15.45
CA ARG A 10 -2.14 -35.47 -15.34
C ARG A 10 -0.80 -35.54 -14.60
N GLY A 11 -0.04 -34.44 -14.58
CA GLY A 11 1.27 -34.36 -13.94
C GLY A 11 1.27 -33.62 -12.60
N TRP A 12 0.13 -33.16 -12.11
CA TRP A 12 0.05 -32.51 -10.80
C TRP A 12 -0.21 -33.55 -9.71
N SER A 13 0.49 -33.45 -8.58
CA SER A 13 0.39 -34.44 -7.48
C SER A 13 -0.97 -34.45 -6.79
N GLU A 14 -1.68 -33.32 -6.85
CA GLU A 14 -3.03 -33.12 -6.33
C GLU A 14 -3.98 -32.81 -7.47
N ARG A 15 -5.26 -33.16 -7.32
CA ARG A 15 -6.27 -32.84 -8.32
C ARG A 15 -6.50 -31.33 -8.34
N LEU A 16 -6.11 -30.68 -9.42
CA LEU A 16 -6.39 -29.27 -9.66
C LEU A 16 -7.76 -29.09 -10.28
N ASP A 17 -8.50 -28.10 -9.76
CA ASP A 17 -9.78 -27.68 -10.32
C ASP A 17 -9.57 -26.47 -11.24
N PRO A 18 -9.87 -26.58 -12.54
CA PRO A 18 -9.70 -25.48 -13.48
C PRO A 18 -10.64 -24.29 -13.18
N ASP A 19 -11.78 -24.50 -12.52
CA ASP A 19 -12.73 -23.44 -12.16
C ASP A 19 -12.17 -22.55 -11.04
N VAL A 20 -11.38 -23.12 -10.13
CA VAL A 20 -10.67 -22.37 -9.09
C VAL A 20 -9.64 -21.43 -9.71
N LEU A 21 -8.88 -21.92 -10.69
CA LEU A 21 -7.88 -21.11 -11.40
C LEU A 21 -8.53 -20.02 -12.25
N GLN A 22 -9.64 -20.35 -12.93
CA GLN A 22 -10.46 -19.37 -13.61
C GLN A 22 -10.90 -18.26 -12.65
N THR A 23 -11.49 -18.61 -11.50
CA THR A 23 -11.98 -17.64 -10.52
C THR A 23 -10.85 -16.72 -10.02
N ILE A 24 -9.67 -17.27 -9.75
CA ILE A 24 -8.50 -16.48 -9.33
C ILE A 24 -8.08 -15.51 -10.42
N VAL A 25 -8.01 -15.96 -11.68
CA VAL A 25 -7.63 -15.10 -12.81
C VAL A 25 -8.67 -14.00 -13.05
N GLU A 26 -9.95 -14.35 -13.11
CA GLU A 26 -11.04 -13.40 -13.33
C GLU A 26 -11.11 -12.33 -12.23
N SER A 27 -10.89 -12.72 -10.96
CA SER A 27 -10.89 -11.77 -9.83
C SER A 27 -9.78 -10.70 -9.89
N ARG A 28 -8.76 -10.91 -10.74
CA ARG A 28 -7.57 -10.06 -10.85
C ARG A 28 -7.51 -9.23 -12.12
N LEU A 29 -8.40 -9.47 -13.07
CA LEU A 29 -8.47 -8.68 -14.30
C LEU A 29 -9.05 -7.29 -14.04
N HIS A 30 -8.49 -6.26 -14.67
CA HIS A 30 -9.01 -4.89 -14.56
C HIS A 30 -10.29 -4.64 -15.39
N PHE A 31 -10.77 -5.63 -16.14
CA PHE A 31 -11.98 -5.58 -16.95
C PHE A 31 -12.80 -6.88 -16.79
N PRO A 32 -14.13 -6.82 -16.94
CA PRO A 32 -14.96 -8.02 -16.91
C PRO A 32 -14.63 -8.90 -18.11
N LEU A 33 -14.22 -10.13 -17.85
CA LEU A 33 -13.96 -11.15 -18.85
C LEU A 33 -14.52 -12.47 -18.35
N GLU A 34 -15.39 -13.08 -19.14
CA GLU A 34 -15.89 -14.42 -18.88
C GLU A 34 -14.95 -15.43 -19.55
N MET A 35 -14.31 -16.27 -18.73
CA MET A 35 -13.47 -17.36 -19.19
C MET A 35 -14.26 -18.67 -19.16
N ARG A 36 -13.81 -19.64 -19.95
CA ARG A 36 -14.32 -21.01 -19.90
C ARG A 36 -13.19 -21.95 -19.55
N SER A 37 -13.18 -22.42 -18.31
CA SER A 37 -12.23 -23.43 -17.86
C SER A 37 -12.69 -24.84 -18.26
N ARG A 38 -11.75 -25.75 -18.51
CA ARG A 38 -11.98 -27.20 -18.49
C ARG A 38 -10.69 -27.99 -18.37
N GLU A 39 -10.81 -29.22 -17.89
CA GLU A 39 -9.73 -30.20 -17.85
C GLU A 39 -9.50 -30.83 -19.24
N VAL A 40 -8.24 -31.06 -19.60
CA VAL A 40 -7.82 -31.70 -20.86
C VAL A 40 -6.81 -32.82 -20.61
N GLY A 41 -6.72 -33.76 -21.54
CA GLY A 41 -5.80 -34.90 -21.45
C GLY A 41 -4.61 -34.81 -22.40
N ALA A 42 -3.99 -35.97 -22.68
CA ALA A 42 -2.84 -36.10 -23.58
C ALA A 42 -3.06 -35.51 -24.99
N TYR A 43 -4.31 -35.49 -25.43
CA TYR A 43 -4.75 -35.03 -26.74
C TYR A 43 -5.42 -33.66 -26.67
N TRP A 44 -4.94 -32.77 -25.80
CA TRP A 44 -5.52 -31.43 -25.57
C TRP A 44 -5.68 -30.60 -26.87
N VAL A 45 -4.82 -30.81 -27.87
CA VAL A 45 -4.90 -30.10 -29.17
C VAL A 45 -6.23 -30.39 -29.87
N ASP A 46 -6.78 -31.60 -29.70
CA ASP A 46 -8.07 -31.99 -30.28
C ASP A 46 -9.26 -31.33 -29.55
N SER A 47 -9.02 -30.74 -28.38
CA SER A 47 -10.00 -29.99 -27.58
C SER A 47 -9.94 -28.49 -27.81
N LEU A 48 -9.04 -28.00 -28.69
CA LEU A 48 -8.94 -26.58 -28.99
C LEU A 48 -10.23 -26.08 -29.68
N PRO A 49 -10.74 -24.89 -29.30
CA PRO A 49 -11.93 -24.31 -29.92
C PRO A 49 -11.72 -24.05 -31.41
N ARG A 50 -12.80 -24.01 -32.19
CA ARG A 50 -12.70 -23.76 -33.65
C ARG A 50 -12.96 -22.30 -34.02
N GLU A 51 -13.53 -21.56 -33.08
CA GLU A 51 -13.82 -20.14 -33.17
C GLU A 51 -12.64 -19.27 -32.73
N GLU A 52 -12.67 -17.99 -33.11
CA GLU A 52 -11.70 -16.99 -32.69
C GLU A 52 -11.60 -16.92 -31.16
N CYS A 53 -10.41 -17.21 -30.63
CA CYS A 53 -10.21 -17.35 -29.20
C CYS A 53 -8.78 -17.10 -28.74
N VAL A 54 -8.67 -16.83 -27.44
CA VAL A 54 -7.45 -16.95 -26.65
C VAL A 54 -7.51 -18.23 -25.84
N VAL A 55 -6.48 -19.05 -25.95
CA VAL A 55 -6.32 -20.26 -25.14
C VAL A 55 -5.14 -20.06 -24.19
N ILE A 56 -5.44 -20.20 -22.90
CA ILE A 56 -4.44 -20.35 -21.83
C ILE A 56 -4.34 -21.84 -21.52
N LEU A 57 -3.22 -22.45 -21.87
CA LEU A 57 -2.98 -23.87 -21.67
C LEU A 57 -1.99 -24.09 -20.53
N ILE A 58 -2.39 -24.83 -19.50
CA ILE A 58 -1.50 -25.27 -18.43
C ILE A 58 -1.12 -26.73 -18.70
N LEU A 59 0.11 -26.96 -19.15
CA LEU A 59 0.67 -28.29 -19.41
C LEU A 59 1.43 -28.81 -18.19
N THR A 60 0.89 -29.84 -17.56
CA THR A 60 1.59 -30.49 -16.44
C THR A 60 2.27 -31.80 -16.83
N ALA A 61 2.01 -32.33 -18.03
CA ALA A 61 2.59 -33.56 -18.52
C ALA A 61 2.94 -33.48 -20.02
N THR A 62 3.75 -34.43 -20.49
CA THR A 62 4.12 -34.52 -21.90
C THR A 62 2.88 -34.82 -22.77
N PRO A 63 2.66 -34.08 -23.88
CA PRO A 63 1.54 -34.30 -24.78
C PRO A 63 1.68 -35.58 -25.62
N ALA A 64 0.57 -36.07 -26.17
CA ALA A 64 0.57 -37.18 -27.11
C ALA A 64 1.33 -36.84 -28.41
N PRO A 65 1.89 -37.82 -29.14
CA PRO A 65 2.58 -37.57 -30.41
C PRO A 65 1.73 -36.80 -31.43
N ALA A 66 2.39 -36.15 -32.39
CA ALA A 66 1.78 -35.35 -33.46
C ALA A 66 0.97 -34.12 -32.98
N TRP A 67 1.12 -33.70 -31.72
CA TRP A 67 0.51 -32.47 -31.20
C TRP A 67 0.99 -31.21 -31.95
N GLY A 68 2.28 -31.14 -32.31
CA GLY A 68 2.91 -29.95 -32.93
C GLY A 68 2.34 -29.63 -34.31
N GLU A 69 2.17 -30.63 -35.17
CA GLU A 69 1.59 -30.46 -36.51
C GLU A 69 0.12 -30.02 -36.44
N LYS A 70 -0.65 -30.59 -35.49
CA LYS A 70 -2.05 -30.20 -35.26
C LYS A 70 -2.15 -28.78 -34.70
N LEU A 71 -1.26 -28.40 -33.77
CA LEU A 71 -1.21 -27.06 -33.22
C LEU A 71 -0.84 -26.04 -34.30
N HIS A 72 0.17 -26.33 -35.13
CA HIS A 72 0.56 -25.49 -36.24
C HIS A 72 -0.61 -25.25 -37.21
N ARG A 73 -1.43 -26.27 -37.50
CA ARG A 73 -2.64 -26.12 -38.32
C ARG A 73 -3.73 -25.28 -37.65
N TRP A 74 -3.80 -25.30 -36.32
CA TRP A 74 -4.77 -24.54 -35.56
C TRP A 74 -4.38 -23.07 -35.41
N LEU A 75 -3.10 -22.78 -35.16
CA LEU A 75 -2.58 -21.43 -34.99
C LEU A 75 -2.75 -20.60 -36.26
N ASN A 76 -3.34 -19.42 -36.10
CA ASN A 76 -3.46 -18.40 -37.14
C ASN A 76 -3.62 -17.02 -36.45
N SER A 77 -3.86 -15.95 -37.22
CA SER A 77 -4.01 -14.59 -36.68
C SER A 77 -5.18 -14.41 -35.68
N SER A 78 -6.16 -15.31 -35.70
CA SER A 78 -7.39 -15.29 -34.90
C SER A 78 -7.40 -16.32 -33.75
N HIS A 79 -6.34 -17.12 -33.62
CA HIS A 79 -6.19 -18.12 -32.56
C HIS A 79 -4.91 -17.87 -31.78
N LEU A 80 -5.04 -17.38 -30.55
CA LEU A 80 -3.91 -17.10 -29.67
C LEU A 80 -3.72 -18.23 -28.67
N LEU A 81 -2.47 -18.63 -28.45
CA LEU A 81 -2.10 -19.66 -27.48
C LEU A 81 -0.97 -19.17 -26.58
N TYR A 82 -1.24 -19.23 -25.28
CA TYR A 82 -0.27 -18.95 -24.22
C TYR A 82 -0.16 -20.17 -23.32
N VAL A 83 1.07 -20.59 -23.06
CA VAL A 83 1.35 -21.86 -22.40
C VAL A 83 2.07 -21.64 -21.08
N LEU A 84 1.54 -22.25 -20.03
CA LEU A 84 2.21 -22.45 -18.77
C LEU A 84 2.60 -23.93 -18.67
N TYR A 85 3.73 -24.24 -18.08
CA TYR A 85 4.21 -25.61 -17.98
C TYR A 85 4.93 -25.92 -16.67
N THR A 86 4.87 -27.16 -16.23
CA THR A 86 5.65 -27.67 -15.08
C THR A 86 6.95 -28.30 -15.52
N ASP A 87 7.82 -28.58 -14.56
CA ASP A 87 9.12 -29.24 -14.80
C ASP A 87 9.03 -30.66 -15.34
N LEU A 88 7.83 -31.24 -15.37
CA LEU A 88 7.56 -32.55 -15.94
C LEU A 88 7.40 -32.53 -17.46
N VAL A 89 7.26 -31.34 -18.06
CA VAL A 89 7.17 -31.17 -19.51
C VAL A 89 8.59 -31.10 -20.08
N SER A 90 8.86 -31.95 -21.07
CA SER A 90 10.19 -32.01 -21.71
C SER A 90 10.59 -30.64 -22.30
N PRO A 91 11.82 -30.16 -22.08
CA PRO A 91 12.32 -28.92 -22.68
C PRO A 91 12.22 -28.87 -24.21
N ASN A 92 12.23 -30.03 -24.90
CA ASN A 92 12.00 -30.08 -26.35
C ASN A 92 10.58 -29.65 -26.72
N VAL A 93 9.58 -30.12 -25.97
CA VAL A 93 8.17 -29.73 -26.17
C VAL A 93 8.01 -28.23 -25.94
N VAL A 94 8.59 -27.70 -24.86
CA VAL A 94 8.53 -26.27 -24.55
C VAL A 94 9.18 -25.43 -25.64
N ARG A 95 10.35 -25.84 -26.15
CA ARG A 95 11.03 -25.17 -27.27
C ARG A 95 10.21 -25.18 -28.56
N GLU A 96 9.57 -26.31 -28.87
CA GLU A 96 8.71 -26.45 -30.05
C GLU A 96 7.43 -25.60 -29.92
N ILE A 97 6.81 -25.55 -28.73
CA ILE A 97 5.69 -24.63 -28.48
C ILE A 97 6.15 -23.18 -28.67
N ALA A 98 7.28 -22.81 -28.06
CA ALA A 98 7.80 -21.45 -28.15
C ALA A 98 8.09 -21.03 -29.60
N SER A 99 8.63 -21.94 -30.43
CA SER A 99 8.88 -21.64 -31.84
C SER A 99 7.59 -21.51 -32.66
N LEU A 100 6.54 -22.27 -32.32
CA LEU A 100 5.23 -22.18 -32.97
C LEU A 100 4.46 -20.90 -32.55
N THR A 101 4.63 -20.42 -31.33
CA THR A 101 3.91 -19.24 -30.82
C THR A 101 4.63 -17.92 -30.99
N VAL A 102 5.91 -17.91 -31.41
CA VAL A 102 6.72 -16.69 -31.54
C VAL A 102 6.14 -15.66 -32.52
N ALA A 103 5.39 -16.12 -33.52
CA ALA A 103 4.80 -15.26 -34.55
C ALA A 103 3.40 -14.73 -34.19
N GLN A 104 2.90 -15.02 -32.98
CA GLN A 104 1.61 -14.50 -32.53
C GLN A 104 1.66 -12.98 -32.29
N PRO A 105 0.53 -12.26 -32.46
CA PRO A 105 0.44 -10.80 -32.29
C PRO A 105 1.03 -10.25 -30.99
N VAL A 106 0.89 -10.99 -29.88
CA VAL A 106 1.53 -10.66 -28.60
C VAL A 106 2.45 -11.82 -28.19
N PRO A 107 3.73 -11.81 -28.62
CA PRO A 107 4.61 -12.94 -28.39
C PRO A 107 5.01 -13.05 -26.92
N ARG A 108 4.82 -14.23 -26.34
CA ARG A 108 5.26 -14.55 -24.98
C ARG A 108 5.91 -15.93 -24.94
N ALA A 109 7.05 -16.02 -24.26
CA ALA A 109 7.68 -17.30 -23.97
C ALA A 109 6.75 -18.12 -23.05
N PRO A 110 6.71 -19.46 -23.20
CA PRO A 110 5.99 -20.31 -22.27
C PRO A 110 6.46 -20.06 -20.83
N TYR A 111 5.50 -20.00 -19.90
CA TYR A 111 5.77 -19.67 -18.51
C TYR A 111 5.99 -20.94 -17.69
N ARG A 112 7.12 -20.99 -16.98
CA ARG A 112 7.47 -22.13 -16.12
C ARG A 112 6.85 -21.98 -14.73
N ILE A 113 6.04 -22.95 -14.33
CA ILE A 113 5.51 -23.07 -12.97
C ILE A 113 6.55 -23.81 -12.12
N VAL A 114 7.32 -23.05 -11.33
CA VAL A 114 8.45 -23.57 -10.54
C VAL A 114 7.98 -24.33 -9.28
N GLN A 115 6.85 -23.92 -8.69
CA GLN A 115 6.32 -24.50 -7.46
C GLN A 115 5.00 -25.21 -7.76
N HIS A 116 4.92 -26.51 -7.46
CA HIS A 116 3.70 -27.28 -7.73
C HIS A 116 2.73 -27.25 -6.52
N ASN A 117 2.42 -26.05 -6.05
CA ASN A 117 1.55 -25.78 -4.89
C ASN A 117 0.73 -24.49 -5.12
N GLY A 118 -0.07 -24.07 -4.13
CA GLY A 118 -0.90 -22.86 -4.21
C GLY A 118 -0.12 -21.58 -4.57
N VAL A 119 1.13 -21.45 -4.12
CA VAL A 119 1.98 -20.27 -4.43
C VAL A 119 2.38 -20.26 -5.91
N GLY A 120 2.70 -21.42 -6.48
CA GLY A 120 3.02 -21.49 -7.91
C GLY A 120 1.79 -21.25 -8.80
N LEU A 121 0.61 -21.71 -8.38
CA LEU A 121 -0.66 -21.41 -9.06
C LEU A 121 -1.00 -19.91 -9.01
N ASP A 122 -0.70 -19.26 -7.88
CA ASP A 122 -0.88 -17.83 -7.72
C ASP A 122 0.01 -17.01 -8.67
N ASN A 123 1.29 -17.37 -8.76
CA ASN A 123 2.24 -16.79 -9.71
C ASN A 123 1.80 -17.02 -11.16
N ALA A 124 1.34 -18.24 -11.46
CA ALA A 124 0.79 -18.60 -12.78
C ALA A 124 -0.42 -17.73 -13.14
N ALA A 125 -1.36 -17.53 -12.21
CA ALA A 125 -2.52 -16.67 -12.41
C ALA A 125 -2.11 -15.21 -12.70
N ARG A 126 -1.13 -14.65 -11.97
CA ARG A 126 -0.60 -13.30 -12.24
C ARG A 126 -0.01 -13.18 -13.66
N TRP A 127 0.71 -14.20 -14.12
CA TRP A 127 1.21 -14.22 -15.49
C TRP A 127 0.08 -14.26 -16.52
N VAL A 128 -0.96 -15.08 -16.29
CA VAL A 128 -2.14 -15.16 -17.15
C VAL A 128 -2.86 -13.81 -17.24
N VAL A 129 -3.03 -13.10 -16.13
CA VAL A 129 -3.64 -11.76 -16.11
C VAL A 129 -2.86 -10.81 -17.02
N GLY A 130 -1.54 -10.71 -16.87
CA GLY A 130 -0.73 -9.83 -17.71
C GLY A 130 -0.75 -10.20 -19.21
N VAL A 131 -0.93 -11.49 -19.52
CA VAL A 131 -1.12 -11.97 -20.90
C VAL A 131 -2.47 -11.54 -21.46
N LEU A 132 -3.56 -11.76 -20.70
CA LEU A 132 -4.90 -11.42 -21.13
C LEU A 132 -5.08 -9.90 -21.29
N GLU A 133 -4.49 -9.12 -20.40
CA GLU A 133 -4.43 -7.67 -20.54
C GLU A 133 -3.69 -7.29 -21.82
N GLY A 134 -2.46 -7.77 -22.02
CA GLY A 134 -1.71 -7.47 -23.24
C GLY A 134 -2.42 -7.89 -24.54
N ALA A 135 -3.07 -9.07 -24.55
CA ALA A 135 -3.72 -9.64 -25.74
C ALA A 135 -5.09 -9.04 -26.04
N LEU A 136 -5.80 -8.52 -25.03
CA LEU A 136 -7.20 -8.09 -25.16
C LEU A 136 -7.40 -6.58 -24.92
N VAL A 137 -6.34 -5.83 -24.57
CA VAL A 137 -6.39 -4.36 -24.37
C VAL A 137 -7.06 -3.63 -25.52
N GLU A 138 -6.87 -4.03 -26.79
CA GLU A 138 -7.52 -3.39 -27.94
C GLU A 138 -8.98 -3.83 -28.15
N GLN A 139 -9.36 -5.05 -27.77
CA GLN A 139 -10.75 -5.52 -27.88
C GLN A 139 -11.65 -4.97 -26.76
N PHE A 140 -11.06 -4.65 -25.60
CA PHE A 140 -11.71 -3.90 -24.52
C PHE A 140 -11.28 -2.42 -24.50
N ALA A 141 -10.55 -1.94 -25.53
CA ALA A 141 -10.40 -0.51 -25.77
C ALA A 141 -11.80 0.01 -26.05
N ALA A 142 -12.32 0.76 -25.09
CA ALA A 142 -13.71 1.15 -25.03
C ALA A 142 -14.23 1.69 -26.38
N ALA A 143 -15.45 1.29 -26.74
CA ALA A 143 -16.29 2.03 -27.68
C ALA A 143 -16.16 3.55 -27.43
N PRO A 144 -16.27 4.43 -28.45
CA PRO A 144 -16.20 5.87 -28.24
C PRO A 144 -17.15 6.21 -27.11
N PRO A 145 -16.68 6.95 -26.09
CA PRO A 145 -17.34 6.95 -24.80
C PRO A 145 -18.79 7.33 -24.99
N VAL A 146 -19.71 6.42 -24.63
CA VAL A 146 -21.01 6.85 -24.15
C VAL A 146 -20.65 7.88 -23.09
N ARG A 147 -21.05 9.14 -23.32
CA ARG A 147 -20.97 10.18 -22.30
C ARG A 147 -21.92 9.79 -21.17
N ILE A 148 -21.50 8.81 -20.37
CA ILE A 148 -21.75 8.86 -18.95
C ILE A 148 -21.08 10.15 -18.55
N SER A 149 -21.86 11.13 -18.07
CA SER A 149 -21.26 12.35 -17.57
C SER A 149 -20.17 11.90 -16.61
N SER A 150 -18.93 12.30 -16.87
CA SER A 150 -17.98 12.42 -15.79
C SER A 150 -18.77 13.07 -14.66
N THR A 151 -18.92 12.44 -13.51
CA THR A 151 -18.70 13.23 -12.31
C THR A 151 -17.27 13.73 -12.51
N ARG A 152 -17.17 14.91 -13.13
CA ARG A 152 -15.93 15.54 -13.55
C ARG A 152 -15.21 15.72 -12.24
N TRP A 153 -14.23 14.88 -11.93
CA TRP A 153 -13.40 15.08 -10.75
C TRP A 153 -12.86 16.50 -10.87
N ARG A 154 -13.23 17.34 -9.91
CA ARG A 154 -12.82 18.74 -9.88
C ARG A 154 -11.62 18.81 -8.96
N ASN A 155 -10.69 19.70 -9.27
CA ASN A 155 -9.67 20.11 -8.33
C ASN A 155 -10.00 21.55 -7.94
N LEU A 156 -11.00 21.69 -7.07
CA LEU A 156 -11.41 22.98 -6.55
C LEU A 156 -10.39 23.43 -5.49
N PRO A 157 -9.99 24.72 -5.49
CA PRO A 157 -9.14 25.24 -4.42
C PRO A 157 -9.90 25.17 -3.10
N SER A 158 -9.19 24.82 -2.02
CA SER A 158 -9.74 24.96 -0.67
C SER A 158 -9.95 26.43 -0.32
N ASN A 159 -10.85 26.73 0.63
CA ASN A 159 -11.16 28.10 1.01
C ASN A 159 -9.99 28.75 1.79
N GLN A 160 -9.09 29.42 1.07
CA GLN A 160 -7.94 30.11 1.65
C GLN A 160 -8.30 31.35 2.49
N HIS A 161 -9.57 31.78 2.51
CA HIS A 161 -10.06 32.87 3.36
C HIS A 161 -10.65 32.39 4.69
N ASP A 162 -10.68 31.07 4.93
CA ASP A 162 -11.08 30.51 6.21
C ASP A 162 -10.09 30.92 7.31
N PRO A 163 -10.53 31.33 8.52
CA PRO A 163 -9.64 31.68 9.62
C PRO A 163 -8.67 30.55 10.03
N HIS A 164 -9.05 29.31 9.72
CA HIS A 164 -8.27 28.10 9.92
C HIS A 164 -7.96 27.44 8.58
N ALA A 165 -7.68 28.24 7.56
CA ALA A 165 -7.18 27.75 6.29
C ALA A 165 -5.89 26.95 6.52
N TYR A 166 -5.81 25.81 5.85
CA TYR A 166 -4.69 24.89 5.94
C TYR A 166 -4.20 24.60 4.52
N PRO A 167 -2.87 24.55 4.26
CA PRO A 167 -2.37 24.41 2.91
C PRO A 167 -2.72 23.02 2.38
N ASP A 168 -3.04 22.91 1.08
CA ASP A 168 -3.40 21.62 0.45
C ASP A 168 -2.23 20.63 0.45
N GLN A 169 -0.99 21.12 0.59
CA GLN A 169 0.23 20.33 0.69
C GLN A 169 1.08 20.83 1.85
N TYR A 170 1.79 19.92 2.51
CA TYR A 170 2.75 20.24 3.56
C TYR A 170 3.99 19.37 3.37
N ILE A 171 5.15 19.96 3.59
CA ILE A 171 6.45 19.30 3.52
C ILE A 171 7.34 19.83 4.65
N ALA A 172 8.19 18.96 5.20
CA ALA A 172 9.20 19.34 6.17
C ALA A 172 10.40 18.39 6.10
N SER A 173 11.59 18.94 6.35
CA SER A 173 12.83 18.18 6.56
C SER A 173 13.59 18.76 7.73
N VAL A 174 14.13 17.88 8.59
CA VAL A 174 14.85 18.24 9.81
C VAL A 174 16.09 17.35 9.93
N HIS A 175 17.24 17.95 10.25
CA HIS A 175 18.40 17.18 10.71
C HIS A 175 18.08 16.61 12.09
N GLY A 176 18.08 15.29 12.19
CA GLY A 176 17.91 14.57 13.44
C GLY A 176 19.20 14.49 14.24
N VAL A 177 19.10 13.91 15.43
CA VAL A 177 20.25 13.58 16.27
C VAL A 177 20.96 12.34 15.76
N ASP A 178 22.25 12.19 16.09
CA ASP A 178 23.04 10.98 15.84
C ASP A 178 23.00 10.44 14.39
N HIS A 179 23.20 11.33 13.41
CA HIS A 179 23.20 10.99 11.98
C HIS A 179 21.86 10.44 11.47
N TYR A 180 20.77 10.92 12.05
CA TYR A 180 19.44 10.72 11.51
C TYR A 180 18.94 11.97 10.80
N SER A 181 17.96 11.78 9.93
CA SER A 181 17.16 12.84 9.34
C SER A 181 15.68 12.48 9.40
N LEU A 182 14.85 13.52 9.51
CA LEU A 182 13.41 13.41 9.48
C LEU A 182 12.86 14.11 8.25
N VAL A 183 11.93 13.47 7.56
CA VAL A 183 11.27 14.01 6.37
C VAL A 183 9.78 13.72 6.45
N ALA A 184 8.94 14.70 6.24
CA ALA A 184 7.50 14.54 6.24
C ALA A 184 6.86 15.20 5.01
N ALA A 185 5.81 14.58 4.49
CA ALA A 185 4.96 15.15 3.47
C ALA A 185 3.50 14.77 3.71
N SER A 186 2.59 15.66 3.32
CA SER A 186 1.15 15.48 3.42
C SER A 186 0.48 16.11 2.20
N HIS A 187 -0.34 15.33 1.50
CA HIS A 187 -0.93 15.67 0.21
C HIS A 187 -2.45 15.53 0.24
N ARG A 188 -3.18 16.58 -0.16
CA ARG A 188 -4.64 16.57 -0.24
C ARG A 188 -5.17 15.52 -1.22
N GLY A 189 -6.15 14.75 -0.78
CA GLY A 189 -6.85 13.71 -1.50
C GLY A 189 -7.78 14.24 -2.58
N LYS A 190 -8.15 13.34 -3.49
CA LYS A 190 -9.06 13.63 -4.61
C LYS A 190 -10.47 13.96 -4.13
N THR A 191 -10.95 13.34 -3.06
CA THR A 191 -12.26 13.63 -2.47
C THR A 191 -12.32 15.07 -1.97
N HIS A 192 -11.33 15.49 -1.18
CA HIS A 192 -11.26 16.87 -0.69
C HIS A 192 -11.13 17.89 -1.81
N ALA A 193 -10.27 17.63 -2.80
CA ALA A 193 -10.14 18.46 -3.98
C ALA A 193 -11.46 18.56 -4.79
N HIS A 194 -12.23 17.48 -4.88
CA HIS A 194 -13.53 17.46 -5.56
C HIS A 194 -14.54 18.41 -4.92
N HIS A 195 -14.57 18.42 -3.60
CA HIS A 195 -15.50 19.23 -2.82
C HIS A 195 -14.98 20.64 -2.50
N GLY A 196 -13.71 20.94 -2.84
CA GLY A 196 -13.08 22.20 -2.46
C GLY A 196 -12.88 22.32 -0.96
N THR A 197 -12.80 21.19 -0.25
CA THR A 197 -12.50 21.14 1.17
C THR A 197 -10.99 21.06 1.39
N PHE A 198 -10.61 21.15 2.66
CA PHE A 198 -9.21 21.18 3.08
C PHE A 198 -8.63 19.78 3.10
N ARG A 199 -7.30 19.72 3.10
CA ARG A 199 -6.62 18.56 3.65
C ARG A 199 -6.91 18.50 5.15
N GLU A 200 -7.31 17.33 5.63
CA GLU A 200 -7.62 17.05 7.03
C GLU A 200 -6.50 16.24 7.71
N ASP A 201 -5.58 15.68 6.95
CA ASP A 201 -4.31 15.15 7.45
C ASP A 201 -3.34 16.23 7.99
N ALA A 202 -2.60 15.89 9.05
CA ALA A 202 -1.54 16.70 9.64
C ALA A 202 -0.31 15.88 10.02
N VAL A 203 0.86 16.52 9.93
CA VAL A 203 2.15 15.93 10.30
C VAL A 203 3.09 17.00 10.85
N ALA A 204 3.90 16.62 11.82
CA ALA A 204 5.03 17.40 12.30
C ALA A 204 6.20 16.50 12.66
N VAL A 205 7.40 17.00 12.40
CA VAL A 205 8.66 16.36 12.77
C VAL A 205 9.55 17.35 13.48
N GLY A 206 10.37 16.86 14.39
CA GLY A 206 11.29 17.69 15.15
C GLY A 206 12.45 16.89 15.71
N ALA A 207 13.48 17.60 16.14
CA ALA A 207 14.59 17.00 16.85
C ALA A 207 14.99 17.90 18.02
N THR A 208 15.59 17.29 19.03
CA THR A 208 16.20 17.97 20.18
C THR A 208 17.69 17.65 20.21
N ARG A 209 18.32 17.70 21.40
CA ARG A 209 19.70 17.25 21.58
C ARG A 209 19.84 15.72 21.54
N TYR A 210 18.81 14.99 21.98
CA TYR A 210 18.86 13.52 22.09
C TYR A 210 17.71 12.81 21.39
N TRP A 211 16.64 13.52 21.02
CA TRP A 211 15.39 12.90 20.58
C TRP A 211 15.08 13.30 19.15
N ASN A 212 14.63 12.32 18.37
CA ASN A 212 13.91 12.53 17.13
C ASN A 212 12.42 12.35 17.41
N LEU A 213 11.59 13.28 16.93
CA LEU A 213 10.18 13.40 17.28
C LEU A 213 9.33 13.39 16.02
N LEU A 214 8.29 12.56 16.00
CA LEU A 214 7.33 12.45 14.90
C LEU A 214 5.91 12.48 15.46
N ALA A 215 5.03 13.21 14.79
CA ALA A 215 3.60 13.23 15.06
C ALA A 215 2.82 13.24 13.74
N VAL A 216 1.87 12.31 13.60
CA VAL A 216 1.00 12.16 12.41
C VAL A 216 -0.44 12.04 12.89
N ALA A 217 -1.38 12.68 12.20
CA ALA A 217 -2.80 12.60 12.48
C ALA A 217 -3.60 12.69 11.18
N ASP A 218 -4.69 11.94 11.13
CA ASP A 218 -5.74 12.03 10.11
C ASP A 218 -7.01 12.60 10.77
N GLY A 219 -7.61 13.57 10.12
CA GLY A 219 -8.86 14.18 10.56
C GLY A 219 -10.04 13.34 10.08
N ALA A 220 -10.94 12.98 11.00
CA ALA A 220 -12.11 12.19 10.64
C ALA A 220 -12.98 12.90 9.60
N GLY A 221 -13.18 12.31 8.41
CA GLY A 221 -14.06 12.90 7.39
C GLY A 221 -15.55 13.05 7.78
N SER A 222 -15.94 12.53 8.95
CA SER A 222 -17.26 12.74 9.56
C SER A 222 -17.34 13.99 10.46
N ALA A 223 -16.21 14.63 10.76
CA ALA A 223 -16.10 15.74 11.70
C ALA A 223 -15.91 17.08 10.97
N ALA A 224 -16.76 18.06 11.28
CA ALA A 224 -16.84 19.30 10.51
C ALA A 224 -15.58 20.20 10.59
N LEU A 225 -14.75 20.00 11.61
CA LEU A 225 -13.54 20.77 11.90
C LEU A 225 -12.31 19.85 12.03
N ALA A 226 -12.32 18.69 11.36
CA ALA A 226 -11.26 17.69 11.51
C ALA A 226 -9.87 18.24 11.16
N ARG A 227 -9.76 19.08 10.11
CA ARG A 227 -8.53 19.83 9.79
C ARG A 227 -7.94 20.63 10.96
N ILE A 228 -8.79 21.19 11.82
CA ILE A 228 -8.37 21.96 13.00
C ILE A 228 -7.92 20.98 14.08
N GLY A 229 -8.70 19.90 14.25
CA GLY A 229 -8.40 18.80 15.15
C GLY A 229 -7.00 18.23 14.94
N SER A 230 -6.74 17.72 13.74
CA SER A 230 -5.46 17.09 13.38
C SER A 230 -4.29 18.06 13.50
N ASN A 231 -4.42 19.30 13.01
CA ASN A 231 -3.35 20.28 13.06
C ASN A 231 -2.98 20.69 14.49
N LEU A 232 -3.96 20.99 15.33
CA LEU A 232 -3.72 21.36 16.72
C LEU A 232 -3.13 20.18 17.49
N ALA A 233 -3.67 18.97 17.32
CA ALA A 233 -3.20 17.78 18.00
C ALA A 233 -1.70 17.52 17.73
N VAL A 234 -1.32 17.48 16.45
CA VAL A 234 0.07 17.23 16.04
C VAL A 234 1.03 18.31 16.52
N ARG A 235 0.66 19.60 16.37
CA ARG A 235 1.52 20.73 16.74
C ARG A 235 1.77 20.79 18.25
N GLU A 236 0.70 20.70 19.04
CA GLU A 236 0.80 20.79 20.49
C GLU A 236 1.46 19.54 21.08
N ALA A 237 1.18 18.35 20.52
CA ALA A 237 1.86 17.12 20.95
C ALA A 237 3.37 17.19 20.71
N LEU A 238 3.80 17.58 19.51
CA LEU A 238 5.22 17.68 19.18
C LEU A 238 5.94 18.68 20.09
N THR A 239 5.31 19.83 20.34
CA THR A 239 5.84 20.87 21.25
C THR A 239 5.97 20.34 22.67
N ALA A 240 4.92 19.71 23.21
CA ALA A 240 4.95 19.16 24.57
C ALA A 240 5.95 18.00 24.73
N MET A 241 6.06 17.11 23.74
CA MET A 241 7.09 16.05 23.75
C MET A 241 8.49 16.65 23.76
N ARG A 242 8.72 17.69 22.94
CA ARG A 242 10.01 18.39 22.87
C ARG A 242 10.36 19.04 24.21
N ASP A 243 9.41 19.71 24.82
CA ASP A 243 9.60 20.49 26.05
C ASP A 243 9.69 19.58 27.30
N ALA A 244 9.18 18.35 27.21
CA ALA A 244 9.29 17.33 28.26
C ALA A 244 10.66 16.60 28.28
N MET A 245 11.58 16.94 27.38
CA MET A 245 12.89 16.27 27.27
C MET A 245 13.82 16.59 28.46
N PRO A 246 14.31 15.58 29.20
CA PRO A 246 15.46 15.71 30.10
C PRO A 246 16.80 15.42 29.42
N ASP A 247 17.89 15.89 30.04
CA ASP A 247 19.28 15.70 29.59
C ASP A 247 20.10 15.00 30.70
N PRO A 248 20.55 13.73 30.55
CA PRO A 248 20.25 12.76 29.47
C PRO A 248 18.94 11.98 29.70
N PRO A 249 18.31 11.44 28.64
CA PRO A 249 17.01 10.76 28.75
C PRO A 249 17.08 9.30 29.20
N THR A 250 16.14 8.90 30.06
CA THR A 250 15.88 7.50 30.45
C THR A 250 14.66 6.93 29.71
N PRO A 251 14.48 5.60 29.68
CA PRO A 251 13.23 4.95 29.24
C PRO A 251 11.94 5.56 29.79
N GLU A 252 11.92 5.89 31.09
CA GLU A 252 10.74 6.48 31.72
C GLU A 252 10.45 7.90 31.23
N ASP A 253 11.49 8.67 30.90
CA ASP A 253 11.35 10.01 30.35
C ASP A 253 10.67 9.99 28.99
N VAL A 254 11.00 9.00 28.16
CA VAL A 254 10.35 8.79 26.86
C VAL A 254 8.85 8.55 27.05
N GLY A 255 8.47 7.66 27.97
CA GLY A 255 7.07 7.40 28.30
C GLY A 255 6.33 8.64 28.82
N ARG A 256 6.96 9.39 29.73
CA ARG A 256 6.40 10.66 30.26
C ARG A 256 6.23 11.71 29.18
N ALA A 257 7.15 11.81 28.23
CA ALA A 257 7.05 12.75 27.13
C ALA A 257 5.93 12.39 26.15
N ILE A 258 5.75 11.10 25.81
CA ILE A 258 4.58 10.66 25.04
C ILE A 258 3.27 11.04 25.75
N TRP A 259 3.21 10.87 27.07
CA TRP A 259 2.04 11.27 27.86
C TRP A 259 1.82 12.79 27.86
N ALA A 260 2.88 13.59 27.91
CA ALA A 260 2.79 15.04 27.78
C ALA A 260 2.26 15.43 26.40
N GLY A 261 2.70 14.75 25.34
CA GLY A 261 2.18 14.92 23.99
C GLY A 261 0.68 14.63 23.88
N LEU A 262 0.23 13.51 24.45
CA LEU A 262 -1.19 13.15 24.52
C LEU A 262 -2.03 14.17 25.31
N ASP A 263 -1.54 14.63 26.47
CA ASP A 263 -2.24 15.62 27.29
C ASP A 263 -2.38 16.95 26.56
N ALA A 264 -1.32 17.40 25.90
CA ALA A 264 -1.33 18.65 25.13
C ALA A 264 -2.29 18.56 23.94
N ALA A 265 -2.23 17.47 23.17
CA ALA A 265 -3.14 17.24 22.05
C ALA A 265 -4.60 17.16 22.51
N TYR A 266 -4.91 16.38 23.54
CA TYR A 266 -6.29 16.26 24.02
C TYR A 266 -6.79 17.60 24.60
N GLY A 267 -5.96 18.24 25.42
CA GLY A 267 -6.29 19.50 26.09
C GLY A 267 -6.51 20.65 25.12
N VAL A 268 -5.73 20.75 24.04
CA VAL A 268 -5.95 21.81 23.03
C VAL A 268 -7.28 21.63 22.31
N LEU A 269 -7.69 20.39 22.01
CA LEU A 269 -8.97 20.13 21.36
C LEU A 269 -10.15 20.43 22.29
N GLU A 270 -10.07 20.03 23.56
CA GLU A 270 -11.08 20.40 24.56
C GLU A 270 -11.20 21.92 24.72
N ASN A 271 -10.06 22.62 24.78
CA ASN A 271 -10.05 24.08 24.93
C ASN A 271 -10.61 24.78 23.68
N PHE A 272 -10.28 24.30 22.48
CA PHE A 272 -10.84 24.82 21.24
C PHE A 272 -12.35 24.62 21.18
N ALA A 273 -12.82 23.40 21.49
CA ALA A 273 -14.25 23.07 21.51
C ALA A 273 -15.03 23.98 22.47
N LYS A 274 -14.52 24.12 23.71
CA LYS A 274 -15.12 24.99 24.74
C LYS A 274 -15.13 26.46 24.32
N SER A 275 -14.01 26.97 23.81
CA SER A 275 -13.86 28.39 23.47
C SER A 275 -14.69 28.82 22.26
N ASN A 276 -14.95 27.89 21.33
CA ASN A 276 -15.72 28.15 20.11
C ASN A 276 -17.16 27.64 20.19
N GLY A 277 -17.56 26.98 21.29
CA GLY A 277 -18.91 26.46 21.47
C GLY A 277 -19.29 25.34 20.49
N VAL A 278 -18.32 24.54 20.05
CA VAL A 278 -18.51 23.43 19.12
C VAL A 278 -18.40 22.07 19.84
N PRO A 279 -19.10 21.02 19.38
CA PRO A 279 -18.91 19.67 19.88
C PRO A 279 -17.44 19.22 19.74
N LEU A 280 -16.91 18.53 20.76
CA LEU A 280 -15.57 17.94 20.68
C LEU A 280 -15.44 16.91 19.54
N SER A 281 -16.56 16.26 19.17
CA SER A 281 -16.64 15.35 18.03
C SER A 281 -16.39 16.02 16.69
N ASP A 282 -16.59 17.34 16.57
CA ASP A 282 -16.29 18.08 15.34
C ASP A 282 -14.77 18.19 15.10
N LEU A 283 -13.95 17.87 16.11
CA LEU A 283 -12.49 17.85 16.07
C LEU A 283 -11.92 16.43 16.06
N HIS A 284 -12.73 15.40 15.76
CA HIS A 284 -12.24 14.02 15.74
C HIS A 284 -11.05 13.88 14.79
N THR A 285 -9.99 13.25 15.32
CA THR A 285 -8.75 12.99 14.60
C THR A 285 -8.05 11.78 15.22
N THR A 286 -7.34 11.01 14.40
CA THR A 286 -6.37 10.00 14.85
C THR A 286 -5.14 10.71 15.43
N LEU A 287 -4.25 9.98 16.10
CA LEU A 287 -2.97 10.52 16.54
C LEU A 287 -1.93 9.42 16.73
N GLN A 288 -0.83 9.55 16.00
CA GLN A 288 0.38 8.75 16.16
C GLN A 288 1.48 9.67 16.69
N LEU A 289 2.10 9.29 17.81
CA LEU A 289 3.29 9.97 18.33
C LEU A 289 4.44 8.99 18.43
N LEU A 290 5.65 9.41 18.07
CA LEU A 290 6.85 8.62 18.20
C LEU A 290 8.04 9.48 18.65
N ILE A 291 8.80 8.95 19.61
CA ILE A 291 10.07 9.46 20.06
C ILE A 291 11.12 8.38 19.82
N HIS A 292 12.15 8.71 19.05
CA HIS A 292 13.32 7.86 18.86
C HIS A 292 14.53 8.47 19.59
N VAL A 293 15.22 7.66 20.38
CA VAL A 293 16.41 8.03 21.15
C VAL A 293 17.56 7.10 20.79
N PRO A 294 18.54 7.55 19.98
CA PRO A 294 19.74 6.76 19.69
C PRO A 294 20.66 6.70 20.92
N GLN A 295 21.24 5.52 21.15
CA GLN A 295 22.12 5.21 22.29
C GLN A 295 23.35 4.41 21.81
N GLY A 296 24.06 4.95 20.81
CA GLY A 296 25.18 4.27 20.16
C GLY A 296 24.68 3.15 19.24
N GLU A 297 25.03 1.90 19.57
CA GLU A 297 24.57 0.72 18.81
C GLU A 297 23.15 0.28 19.20
N ARG A 298 22.53 0.92 20.18
CA ARG A 298 21.15 0.61 20.62
C ARG A 298 20.27 1.83 20.41
N CYS A 299 18.96 1.65 20.45
CA CYS A 299 18.05 2.79 20.50
C CYS A 299 16.76 2.46 21.23
N LEU A 300 16.12 3.51 21.76
CA LEU A 300 14.78 3.45 22.33
C LEU A 300 13.78 4.03 21.32
N ILE A 301 12.62 3.40 21.21
CA ILE A 301 11.45 3.98 20.54
C ILE A 301 10.27 3.96 21.51
N GLY A 302 9.80 5.14 21.90
CA GLY A 302 8.53 5.29 22.59
C GLY A 302 7.46 5.76 21.62
N LEU A 303 6.27 5.18 21.71
CA LEU A 303 5.17 5.56 20.83
C LEU A 303 3.80 5.41 21.49
N VAL A 304 2.82 6.08 20.90
CA VAL A 304 1.40 5.79 21.07
C VAL A 304 0.70 5.93 19.72
N HIS A 305 -0.27 5.06 19.49
CA HIS A 305 -1.09 5.05 18.29
C HIS A 305 -2.55 5.09 18.71
N VAL A 306 -3.31 6.02 18.15
CA VAL A 306 -4.77 6.11 18.19
C VAL A 306 -5.26 6.27 16.76
N GLY A 307 -6.14 5.40 16.30
CA GLY A 307 -6.62 5.35 14.91
C GLY A 307 -5.99 4.23 14.09
N ASP A 308 -6.12 4.34 12.78
CA ASP A 308 -6.01 3.22 11.82
C ASP A 308 -4.87 3.37 10.79
N GLY A 309 -3.98 4.35 11.00
CA GLY A 309 -2.77 4.45 10.22
C GLY A 309 -1.74 3.36 10.55
N LEU A 310 -0.49 3.55 10.13
CA LEU A 310 0.55 2.53 10.28
C LEU A 310 1.88 3.14 10.75
N ILE A 311 2.52 2.45 11.71
CA ILE A 311 3.88 2.75 12.20
C ILE A 311 4.76 1.53 12.01
N VAL A 312 5.82 1.66 11.21
CA VAL A 312 6.77 0.59 10.93
C VAL A 312 8.19 1.02 11.15
N ALA A 313 9.07 0.07 11.46
CA ALA A 313 10.49 0.28 11.53
C ALA A 313 11.28 -0.83 10.84
N GLU A 314 12.44 -0.46 10.33
CA GLU A 314 13.44 -1.36 9.78
C GLU A 314 14.76 -1.10 10.49
N THR A 315 15.39 -2.14 11.01
CA THR A 315 16.71 -2.09 11.64
C THR A 315 17.83 -2.15 10.61
N VAL A 316 19.06 -1.80 10.99
CA VAL A 316 20.21 -1.79 10.07
C VAL A 316 20.59 -3.15 9.48
N ASP A 317 20.19 -4.26 10.10
CA ASP A 317 20.36 -5.63 9.58
C ASP A 317 19.23 -6.06 8.63
N GLY A 318 18.27 -5.18 8.35
CA GLY A 318 17.13 -5.41 7.46
C GLY A 318 15.92 -6.06 8.14
N GLN A 319 15.91 -6.24 9.47
CA GLN A 319 14.70 -6.75 10.14
C GLN A 319 13.61 -5.68 10.22
N TYR A 320 12.40 -6.11 9.86
CA TYR A 320 11.19 -5.29 9.81
C TYR A 320 10.29 -5.53 11.03
N TYR A 321 9.71 -4.44 11.54
CA TYR A 321 8.80 -4.45 12.67
C TYR A 321 7.57 -3.58 12.38
N SER A 322 6.37 -4.14 12.56
CA SER A 322 5.17 -3.34 12.80
C SER A 322 5.18 -2.91 14.27
N LEU A 323 5.26 -1.60 14.53
CA LEU A 323 5.44 -1.08 15.89
C LEU A 323 4.11 -0.87 16.63
N SER A 324 2.99 -0.86 15.92
CA SER A 324 1.66 -0.75 16.50
C SER A 324 0.62 -1.36 15.56
N ASP A 325 -0.42 -1.92 16.16
CA ASP A 325 -1.62 -2.32 15.43
C ASP A 325 -2.56 -1.10 15.29
N PRO A 326 -3.37 -1.02 14.22
CA PRO A 326 -4.41 -0.02 14.10
C PRO A 326 -5.51 -0.22 15.16
N ASP A 327 -5.91 0.88 15.79
CA ASP A 327 -6.99 0.97 16.76
C ASP A 327 -8.34 1.09 16.03
N VAL A 328 -8.89 -0.09 15.69
CA VAL A 328 -10.25 -0.25 15.17
C VAL A 328 -11.16 -0.84 16.25
N ASP A 329 -12.40 -0.37 16.34
CA ASP A 329 -13.39 -0.88 17.27
C ASP A 329 -13.79 -2.32 16.88
N PRO A 330 -13.50 -3.33 17.72
CA PRO A 330 -13.81 -4.72 17.41
C PRO A 330 -15.31 -5.03 17.54
N GLU A 331 -16.08 -4.20 18.24
CA GLU A 331 -17.53 -4.38 18.44
C GLU A 331 -18.37 -3.67 17.36
N ASP A 332 -17.83 -2.61 16.74
CA ASP A 332 -18.47 -1.80 15.69
C ASP A 332 -17.80 -1.97 14.32
N GLY A 333 -17.53 -3.23 13.94
CA GLY A 333 -17.18 -3.60 12.57
C GLY A 333 -15.89 -2.98 12.00
N GLY A 334 -14.93 -2.61 12.85
CA GLY A 334 -13.67 -2.03 12.40
C GLY A 334 -13.67 -0.49 12.31
N ARG A 335 -14.59 0.20 12.99
CA ARG A 335 -14.64 1.66 13.03
C ARG A 335 -13.38 2.27 13.66
N THR A 336 -12.81 3.29 13.01
CA THR A 336 -11.65 4.04 13.49
C THR A 336 -11.92 4.71 14.85
N LEU A 337 -11.00 4.53 15.80
CA LEU A 337 -11.01 5.26 17.06
C LEU A 337 -10.25 6.58 16.94
N PHE A 338 -10.84 7.66 17.46
CA PHE A 338 -10.23 8.99 17.46
C PHE A 338 -9.71 9.36 18.84
N LEU A 339 -8.77 10.30 18.89
CA LEU A 339 -8.18 10.82 20.13
C LEU A 339 -9.25 11.23 21.14
N THR A 340 -10.34 11.85 20.67
CA THR A 340 -11.44 12.34 21.50
C THR A 340 -12.57 11.31 21.73
N SER A 341 -12.47 10.11 21.16
CA SER A 341 -13.43 9.00 21.39
C SER A 341 -13.33 8.36 22.76
N ALA A 342 -12.21 8.57 23.48
CA ALA A 342 -12.03 8.10 24.85
C ALA A 342 -11.32 9.14 25.72
N LYS A 343 -11.24 8.88 27.03
CA LYS A 343 -10.46 9.74 27.94
C LYS A 343 -8.97 9.54 27.68
N VAL A 344 -8.18 10.62 27.72
CA VAL A 344 -6.72 10.60 27.48
C VAL A 344 -5.97 9.54 28.29
N GLY A 345 -6.38 9.26 29.53
CA GLY A 345 -5.77 8.23 30.38
C GLY A 345 -5.94 6.79 29.86
N GLN A 346 -6.88 6.53 28.95
CA GLN A 346 -6.97 5.24 28.24
C GLN A 346 -5.86 5.13 27.19
N TRP A 347 -5.61 6.19 26.42
CA TRP A 347 -4.54 6.24 25.42
C TRP A 347 -3.15 6.17 26.05
N LYS A 348 -2.93 6.84 27.18
CA LYS A 348 -1.66 6.75 27.93
C LYS A 348 -1.27 5.33 28.34
N ARG A 349 -2.26 4.48 28.64
CA ARG A 349 -2.03 3.06 28.97
C ARG A 349 -1.60 2.23 27.77
N ARG A 350 -1.76 2.75 26.54
CA ARG A 350 -1.35 2.11 25.28
C ARG A 350 0.03 2.58 24.82
N THR A 351 0.69 3.48 25.55
CA THR A 351 2.06 3.86 25.25
C THR A 351 2.96 2.64 25.29
N ARG A 352 3.70 2.41 24.20
CA ARG A 352 4.66 1.33 24.07
C ARG A 352 6.07 1.90 24.10
N LEU A 353 6.99 1.14 24.66
CA LEU A 353 8.41 1.42 24.65
C LEU A 353 9.13 0.18 24.12
N TYR A 354 9.95 0.38 23.10
CA TYR A 354 10.79 -0.64 22.48
C TYR A 354 12.26 -0.30 22.73
N GLU A 355 13.03 -1.30 23.10
CA GLU A 355 14.49 -1.23 23.11
C GLU A 355 15.02 -2.11 21.98
N PHE A 356 15.80 -1.53 21.08
CA PHE A 356 16.46 -2.25 20.01
C PHE A 356 17.94 -2.42 20.34
N GLU A 357 18.45 -3.64 20.18
CA GLU A 357 19.87 -3.99 20.35
C GLU A 357 20.76 -3.48 19.22
N GLN A 358 20.15 -2.93 18.18
CA GLN A 358 20.77 -2.42 16.96
C GLN A 358 20.08 -1.13 16.52
N PRO A 359 20.75 -0.23 15.79
CA PRO A 359 20.11 1.00 15.37
C PRO A 359 18.97 0.78 14.37
N ILE A 360 18.03 1.71 14.35
CA ILE A 360 17.01 1.79 13.30
C ILE A 360 17.64 2.35 12.03
N SER A 361 17.38 1.71 10.89
CA SER A 361 17.68 2.21 9.55
C SER A 361 16.61 3.20 9.09
N LEU A 362 15.33 2.84 9.31
CA LEU A 362 14.18 3.60 8.85
C LEU A 362 12.98 3.42 9.78
N VAL A 363 12.25 4.50 10.07
CA VAL A 363 10.86 4.45 10.56
C VAL A 363 9.97 5.13 9.53
N ALA A 364 8.80 4.57 9.26
CA ALA A 364 7.75 5.21 8.49
C ALA A 364 6.44 5.23 9.29
N MET A 365 5.85 6.42 9.41
CA MET A 365 4.56 6.69 10.05
C MET A 365 3.61 7.29 9.03
N MET A 366 2.41 6.74 8.89
CA MET A 366 1.48 7.16 7.84
C MET A 366 0.01 7.08 8.25
N THR A 367 -0.80 7.86 7.57
CA THR A 367 -2.27 7.83 7.64
C THR A 367 -2.84 6.71 6.77
N ASP A 368 -4.10 6.37 7.00
CA ASP A 368 -4.82 5.30 6.31
C ASP A 368 -4.95 5.54 4.80
N GLY A 369 -5.02 6.80 4.35
CA GLY A 369 -5.01 7.12 2.94
C GLY A 369 -3.72 6.69 2.21
N LEU A 370 -2.61 6.47 2.92
CA LEU A 370 -1.44 5.78 2.40
C LEU A 370 -1.39 4.30 2.80
N SER A 371 -1.59 3.93 4.07
CA SER A 371 -1.46 2.52 4.49
C SER A 371 -2.55 1.61 3.93
N GLY A 372 -3.74 2.13 3.67
CA GLY A 372 -4.84 1.41 3.00
C GLY A 372 -4.54 1.07 1.54
N ASP A 373 -3.55 1.73 0.94
CA ASP A 373 -3.02 1.38 -0.38
C ASP A 373 -1.90 0.31 -0.30
N LEU A 374 -1.39 -0.05 0.87
CA LEU A 374 -0.25 -0.97 0.99
C LEU A 374 -0.71 -2.41 1.28
N GLU A 375 0.01 -3.38 0.70
CA GLU A 375 -0.11 -4.78 1.09
C GLU A 375 0.84 -5.07 2.26
N LEU A 376 0.26 -5.28 3.45
CA LEU A 376 1.01 -5.45 4.70
C LEU A 376 1.54 -6.88 4.94
N MET A 377 1.45 -7.77 3.95
CA MET A 377 1.75 -9.20 4.08
C MET A 377 3.10 -9.55 3.43
N GLY A 378 4.03 -10.10 4.22
CA GLY A 378 5.31 -10.64 3.74
C GLY A 378 6.29 -9.60 3.19
N ASP A 379 7.21 -10.04 2.32
CA ASP A 379 8.24 -9.18 1.69
C ASP A 379 7.66 -8.08 0.79
N THR A 380 6.37 -8.14 0.50
CA THR A 380 5.66 -7.19 -0.36
C THR A 380 5.68 -5.77 0.22
N PHE A 381 5.56 -5.60 1.54
CA PHE A 381 5.59 -4.27 2.16
C PHE A 381 6.93 -3.54 1.94
N ALA A 382 8.05 -4.26 2.16
CA ALA A 382 9.39 -3.72 1.94
C ALA A 382 9.59 -3.28 0.49
N SER A 383 9.11 -4.08 -0.47
CA SER A 383 9.21 -3.77 -1.90
C SER A 383 8.24 -2.67 -2.37
N GLN A 384 7.09 -2.47 -1.72
CA GLN A 384 6.11 -1.44 -2.07
C GLN A 384 6.44 -0.06 -1.48
N LEU A 385 7.03 -0.01 -0.28
CA LEU A 385 7.30 1.23 0.42
C LEU A 385 8.79 1.47 0.66
N LEU A 386 9.46 0.58 1.41
CA LEU A 386 10.78 0.87 1.98
C LEU A 386 11.87 0.98 0.90
N GLU A 387 11.90 0.06 -0.07
CA GLU A 387 12.86 0.10 -1.17
C GLU A 387 12.60 1.28 -2.13
N PRO A 388 11.34 1.56 -2.55
CA PRO A 388 11.04 2.78 -3.31
C PRO A 388 11.39 4.08 -2.57
N LEU A 389 11.21 4.15 -1.25
CA LEU A 389 11.64 5.30 -0.45
C LEU A 389 13.16 5.50 -0.54
N ARG A 390 13.95 4.42 -0.45
CA ARG A 390 15.40 4.51 -0.63
C ARG A 390 15.78 5.02 -2.02
N GLN A 391 15.18 4.43 -3.06
CA GLN A 391 15.52 4.71 -4.45
C GLN A 391 15.03 6.06 -4.96
N ARG A 392 13.94 6.60 -4.39
CA ARG A 392 13.24 7.77 -4.93
C ARG A 392 13.17 8.95 -3.98
N VAL A 393 13.47 8.77 -2.69
CA VAL A 393 13.43 9.83 -1.68
C VAL A 393 14.80 9.96 -1.00
N LEU A 394 15.27 8.91 -0.33
CA LEU A 394 16.46 8.98 0.52
C LEU A 394 17.77 9.09 -0.27
N CYS A 395 17.76 8.71 -1.55
CA CYS A 395 18.88 8.89 -2.48
C CYS A 395 19.22 10.37 -2.73
N TYR A 396 18.30 11.30 -2.46
CA TYR A 396 18.53 12.73 -2.58
C TYR A 396 19.17 13.32 -1.31
N PRO A 397 19.91 14.44 -1.41
CA PRO A 397 20.33 15.23 -0.26
C PRO A 397 19.12 15.68 0.58
N LEU A 398 19.27 15.81 1.91
CA LEU A 398 18.16 16.10 2.84
C LEU A 398 17.24 17.23 2.38
N ARG A 399 17.80 18.35 1.91
CA ARG A 399 17.08 19.53 1.41
C ARG A 399 16.14 19.26 0.23
N GLU A 400 16.29 18.13 -0.47
CA GLU A 400 15.49 17.73 -1.62
C GLU A 400 14.52 16.58 -1.28
N ARG A 401 14.74 15.88 -0.15
CA ARG A 401 13.94 14.72 0.27
C ARG A 401 12.48 15.07 0.53
N GLU A 402 12.19 16.24 1.09
CA GLU A 402 10.82 16.65 1.42
C GLU A 402 9.93 16.81 0.18
N ARG A 403 10.49 17.35 -0.91
CA ARG A 403 9.81 17.45 -2.21
C ARG A 403 9.68 16.09 -2.88
N ALA A 404 10.76 15.29 -2.86
CA ALA A 404 10.72 13.94 -3.39
C ALA A 404 9.67 13.07 -2.68
N LEU A 405 9.52 13.23 -1.36
CA LEU A 405 8.51 12.53 -0.57
C LEU A 405 7.09 12.96 -0.92
N LEU A 406 6.85 14.27 -1.14
CA LEU A 406 5.56 14.76 -1.61
C LEU A 406 5.19 14.18 -2.97
N GLU A 407 6.13 14.19 -3.93
CA GLU A 407 5.94 13.59 -5.25
C GLU A 407 5.74 12.07 -5.16
N PHE A 408 6.38 11.42 -4.20
CA PHE A 408 6.24 9.99 -3.95
C PHE A 408 4.83 9.60 -3.50
N ILE A 409 4.18 10.37 -2.63
CA ILE A 409 2.83 10.07 -2.11
C ILE A 409 1.68 10.67 -2.95
N ALA A 410 1.98 11.53 -3.92
CA ALA A 410 1.00 12.19 -4.79
C ALA A 410 0.48 11.32 -5.97
N TYR A 411 0.68 10.01 -5.93
CA TYR A 411 0.29 9.11 -7.02
C TYR A 411 -1.24 9.00 -7.19
N GLU A 412 -1.66 8.56 -8.37
CA GLU A 412 -3.07 8.23 -8.62
C GLU A 412 -3.28 6.71 -8.60
N ARG A 413 -4.23 6.25 -7.79
CA ARG A 413 -4.65 4.84 -7.75
C ARG A 413 -6.17 4.73 -7.76
N LYS A 414 -6.69 3.76 -8.52
CA LYS A 414 -8.14 3.49 -8.57
C LYS A 414 -8.62 3.04 -7.19
N GLY A 415 -9.64 3.72 -6.66
CA GLY A 415 -10.19 3.45 -5.33
C GLY A 415 -9.50 4.21 -4.20
N SER A 416 -8.41 4.94 -4.46
CA SER A 416 -7.69 5.73 -3.47
C SER A 416 -7.94 7.22 -3.71
N PHE A 417 -8.66 7.84 -2.78
CA PHE A 417 -9.15 9.22 -2.91
C PHE A 417 -8.86 10.09 -1.68
N ASP A 418 -8.33 9.50 -0.62
CA ASP A 418 -8.09 10.18 0.64
C ASP A 418 -6.83 11.04 0.62
N ASP A 419 -6.67 11.88 1.64
CA ASP A 419 -5.41 12.53 1.94
C ASP A 419 -4.32 11.48 2.20
N ARG A 420 -3.08 11.79 1.83
CA ARG A 420 -1.95 10.90 2.11
C ARG A 420 -0.89 11.62 2.89
N THR A 421 -0.46 11.03 3.99
CA THR A 421 0.59 11.59 4.85
C THR A 421 1.60 10.55 5.22
N LEU A 422 2.87 10.94 5.16
CA LEU A 422 4.00 10.09 5.49
C LEU A 422 5.07 10.91 6.21
N ALA A 423 5.49 10.45 7.39
CA ALA A 423 6.66 10.92 8.11
C ALA A 423 7.69 9.80 8.17
N ILE A 424 8.95 10.14 7.88
CA ILE A 424 10.07 9.21 7.82
C ILE A 424 11.15 9.70 8.77
N LEU A 425 11.71 8.77 9.54
CA LEU A 425 13.01 8.91 10.19
C LEU A 425 13.98 7.97 9.47
N SER A 426 15.11 8.45 8.98
CA SER A 426 16.13 7.62 8.32
C SER A 426 17.51 7.90 8.86
N ARG A 427 18.34 6.87 8.96
CA ARG A 427 19.77 7.02 9.22
C ARG A 427 20.45 7.49 7.92
N ASP A 428 21.29 8.52 8.03
CA ASP A 428 21.95 9.20 6.89
C ASP A 428 23.14 8.45 6.29
#